data_AF-A0A2S8F988-F1
#
_entry.id   AF-A0A2S8F988-F1
#
_cell.length_a   1.000
_cell.length_b   1.000
_cell.length_c   1.000
_cell.angle_alpha   90.00
_cell.angle_beta   90.00
_cell.angle_gamma   90.00
#
_symmetry.space_group_name_H-M   'P 1'
#
loop_
_entity.id
_entity.type
_entity.pdbx_description
1 polymer ?
#
loop_
_entity_poly.entity_id
_entity_poly.type
_entity_poly.pdbx_seq_one_letter_code
_entity_poly.pdbx_strand_id
1 'polypeptide(L)'
;MSSVSFSRNKTVLAVVLAVLAVPFFSCCVCAPIVAIFIPSEIDEADRLWSDGRKAEAVEIYSRKVEGGAGVANEVILERLVSFYFEQGDKEQAKHYRRIAIENGTDLTLSPDSLQASFEREKKAYEAAKQAQQEKEKQIAIRKAQEQERRIAEKNKTDLERANDFWAEGKRAEAVKIYSVEITRTKPEEIPAVFERLIIYYHENRNGEQVRKVVQIAWQADLRLKFDSDSLQAFYDEESAAYRLRSDLEKQFKDQGLLVEINNHAQMPGKKVILVRLEFRDNLTNSMIKFGAKSDVANILKAVAESGVNCGETTVFGSFPLADKYGNSEKEVVVKATYSGETIARINWSGFLLDNVYEIAESVWMHPAFRD
;
A
#
# COMPACT_ATOMS: atom_id res chain seq x y z
N MET A 1 -10.29 26.52 -37.32
CA MET A 1 -11.14 27.07 -36.23
C MET A 1 -11.57 25.90 -35.36
N SER A 2 -11.10 25.65 -34.15
CA SER A 2 -10.12 26.29 -33.29
C SER A 2 -9.51 25.14 -32.47
N SER A 3 -8.19 25.04 -32.51
CA SER A 3 -7.38 24.09 -31.75
C SER A 3 -7.21 24.57 -30.31
N VAL A 4 -7.34 23.69 -29.32
CA VAL A 4 -6.79 23.94 -27.98
C VAL A 4 -5.91 22.77 -27.57
N SER A 5 -4.69 23.13 -27.25
CA SER A 5 -3.47 22.34 -27.13
C SER A 5 -3.31 21.67 -25.77
N PHE A 6 -2.74 20.47 -25.81
CA PHE A 6 -2.09 19.79 -24.70
C PHE A 6 -0.71 20.45 -24.43
N SER A 7 -0.36 20.68 -23.16
CA SER A 7 1.02 21.02 -22.75
C SER A 7 1.31 20.41 -21.38
N ARG A 8 2.18 19.40 -21.38
CA ARG A 8 2.95 18.90 -20.23
C ARG A 8 4.22 19.75 -20.09
N ASN A 9 4.64 20.03 -18.84
CA ASN A 9 6.01 19.95 -18.31
C ASN A 9 6.03 20.58 -16.90
N LYS A 10 6.31 19.81 -15.82
CA LYS A 10 7.63 19.52 -15.24
C LYS A 10 8.44 20.76 -14.85
N THR A 11 8.40 21.13 -13.57
CA THR A 11 9.56 21.74 -12.89
C THR A 11 9.58 21.35 -11.42
N VAL A 12 10.53 20.46 -11.09
CA VAL A 12 11.12 20.28 -9.76
C VAL A 12 12.27 21.30 -9.68
N LEU A 13 12.33 22.11 -8.62
CA LEU A 13 13.54 22.80 -8.16
C LEU A 13 13.26 23.27 -6.70
N ALA A 14 13.70 22.56 -5.67
CA ALA A 14 15.03 22.65 -5.08
C ALA A 14 15.46 24.10 -4.77
N VAL A 15 15.10 24.61 -3.59
CA VAL A 15 15.76 25.79 -3.01
C VAL A 15 16.98 25.29 -2.24
N VAL A 16 18.12 25.36 -2.93
CA VAL A 16 19.45 25.11 -2.38
C VAL A 16 19.88 26.34 -1.58
N LEU A 17 20.35 26.07 -0.35
CA LEU A 17 21.15 26.99 0.46
C LEU A 17 22.34 27.52 -0.36
N ALA A 18 22.33 28.81 -0.69
CA ALA A 18 23.52 29.51 -1.14
C ALA A 18 24.17 30.21 0.06
N VAL A 19 25.13 29.50 0.68
CA VAL A 19 26.16 30.09 1.52
C VAL A 19 27.06 30.92 0.61
N LEU A 20 26.88 32.24 0.60
CA LEU A 20 27.86 33.15 0.03
C LEU A 20 28.79 33.62 1.16
N ALA A 21 29.96 32.97 1.20
CA ALA A 21 31.13 33.51 1.87
C ALA A 21 31.60 34.76 1.12
N VAL A 22 31.50 35.91 1.79
CA VAL A 22 32.25 37.12 1.43
C VAL A 22 33.12 37.48 2.63
N PRO A 23 34.44 37.31 2.55
CA PRO A 23 35.37 37.97 3.45
C PRO A 23 35.80 39.27 2.80
N PHE A 24 35.56 40.43 3.40
CA PHE A 24 36.49 41.56 3.35
C PHE A 24 36.03 42.64 4.33
N PHE A 25 36.89 42.86 5.33
CA PHE A 25 37.21 44.12 5.99
C PHE A 25 36.44 45.36 5.51
N SER A 26 35.78 46.05 6.45
CA SER A 26 36.09 47.45 6.80
C SER A 26 34.89 48.16 7.45
N CYS A 27 35.19 48.79 8.59
CA CYS A 27 34.52 49.95 9.18
C CYS A 27 33.18 49.77 9.91
N CYS A 28 33.31 49.72 11.24
CA CYS A 28 32.40 50.23 12.25
C CYS A 28 31.54 51.44 11.82
N VAL A 29 30.26 51.20 11.56
CA VAL A 29 29.18 52.11 11.97
C VAL A 29 28.00 51.26 12.43
N CYS A 30 28.03 50.87 13.70
CA CYS A 30 26.84 50.34 14.40
C CYS A 30 25.88 51.51 14.62
N ALA A 31 25.08 51.88 13.63
CA ALA A 31 23.91 52.70 13.87
C ALA A 31 22.92 51.82 14.66
N PRO A 32 22.57 52.17 15.92
CA PRO A 32 21.50 51.45 16.60
C PRO A 32 20.22 51.70 15.80
N ILE A 33 19.69 50.66 15.15
CA ILE A 33 18.29 50.66 14.73
C ILE A 33 17.51 50.69 16.05
N VAL A 34 17.17 51.90 16.51
CA VAL A 34 16.17 52.10 17.55
C VAL A 34 14.87 51.63 16.92
N ALA A 35 14.51 50.35 17.13
CA ALA A 35 13.18 49.87 16.85
C ALA A 35 12.24 50.68 17.74
N ILE A 36 11.61 51.71 17.16
CA ILE A 36 10.54 52.44 17.82
C ILE A 36 9.43 51.41 18.00
N PHE A 37 9.27 50.92 19.22
CA PHE A 37 8.20 50.01 19.59
C PHE A 37 6.92 50.83 19.57
N ILE A 38 6.24 50.85 18.41
CA ILE A 38 4.91 51.43 18.31
C ILE A 38 4.00 50.47 19.09
N PRO A 39 3.36 50.92 20.19
CA PRO A 39 2.46 50.08 20.96
C PRO A 39 1.38 49.54 20.03
N SER A 40 1.03 48.27 20.18
CA SER A 40 -0.08 47.71 19.43
C SER A 40 -1.40 48.32 19.90
N GLU A 41 -2.42 48.33 19.04
CA GLU A 41 -3.79 48.75 19.44
C GLU A 41 -4.30 47.93 20.65
N ILE A 42 -3.81 46.69 20.83
CA ILE A 42 -4.13 45.86 21.99
C ILE A 42 -3.45 46.37 23.25
N ASP A 43 -2.20 46.82 23.19
CA ASP A 43 -1.51 47.41 24.35
C ASP A 43 -2.23 48.70 24.81
N GLU A 44 -2.75 49.48 23.85
CA GLU A 44 -3.58 50.66 24.14
C GLU A 44 -4.91 50.26 24.80
N ALA A 45 -5.59 49.25 24.27
CA ALA A 45 -6.83 48.73 24.85
C ALA A 45 -6.63 48.13 26.25
N ASP A 46 -5.50 47.44 26.49
CA ASP A 46 -5.12 46.90 27.79
C ASP A 46 -4.92 48.02 28.82
N ARG A 47 -4.24 49.10 28.40
CA ARG A 47 -4.04 50.28 29.23
C ARG A 47 -5.37 50.98 29.56
N LEU A 48 -6.21 51.24 28.55
CA LEU A 48 -7.54 51.83 28.73
C LEU A 48 -8.40 51.00 29.69
N TRP A 49 -8.32 49.67 29.59
CA TRP A 49 -9.02 48.77 30.50
C TRP A 49 -8.52 48.90 31.94
N SER A 50 -7.20 48.94 32.15
CA SER A 50 -6.58 49.09 33.47
C SER A 50 -6.87 50.46 34.13
N ASP A 51 -7.03 51.50 33.32
CA ASP A 51 -7.36 52.87 33.76
C ASP A 51 -8.87 53.04 34.06
N GLY A 52 -9.68 51.98 33.94
CA GLY A 52 -11.13 52.01 34.17
C GLY A 52 -11.96 52.54 33.00
N ARG A 53 -11.33 52.92 31.87
CA ARG A 53 -11.97 53.37 30.63
C ARG A 53 -12.43 52.17 29.79
N LYS A 54 -13.18 51.26 30.42
CA LYS A 54 -13.57 49.96 29.84
C LYS A 54 -14.34 50.08 28.52
N ALA A 55 -15.20 51.09 28.36
CA ALA A 55 -15.99 51.27 27.14
C ALA A 55 -15.12 51.52 25.89
N GLU A 56 -14.08 52.35 26.04
CA GLU A 56 -13.15 52.67 24.94
C GLU A 56 -12.25 51.47 24.60
N ALA A 57 -11.81 50.73 25.63
CA ALA A 57 -11.08 49.48 25.43
C ALA A 57 -11.91 48.43 24.67
N VAL A 58 -13.21 48.32 25.01
CA VAL A 58 -14.16 47.39 24.36
C VAL A 58 -14.31 47.70 22.88
N GLU A 59 -14.39 48.97 22.45
CA GLU A 59 -14.47 49.30 21.03
C GLU A 59 -13.26 48.78 20.22
N ILE A 60 -12.05 48.89 20.79
CA ILE A 60 -10.83 48.41 20.15
C ILE A 60 -10.80 46.88 20.13
N TYR A 61 -11.15 46.23 21.25
CA TYR A 61 -11.25 44.78 21.34
C TYR A 61 -12.27 44.20 20.37
N SER A 62 -13.49 44.75 20.32
CA SER A 62 -14.56 44.34 19.41
C SER A 62 -14.09 44.44 17.96
N ARG A 63 -13.52 45.58 17.56
CA ARG A 63 -12.98 45.78 16.21
C ARG A 63 -11.92 44.74 15.87
N LYS A 64 -11.05 44.38 16.82
CA LYS A 64 -10.02 43.38 16.60
C LYS A 64 -10.60 41.97 16.42
N VAL A 65 -11.54 41.58 17.28
CA VAL A 65 -12.19 40.27 17.24
C VAL A 65 -13.04 40.12 15.96
N GLU A 66 -13.84 41.13 15.62
CA GLU A 66 -14.70 41.13 14.43
C GLU A 66 -13.90 41.25 13.12
N GLY A 67 -12.74 41.91 13.15
CA GLY A 67 -11.85 42.08 12.00
C GLY A 67 -11.14 40.79 11.54
N GLY A 68 -11.31 39.66 12.24
CA GLY A 68 -10.76 38.36 11.86
C GLY A 68 -9.23 38.26 11.87
N ALA A 69 -8.54 39.28 12.39
CA ALA A 69 -7.08 39.39 12.40
C ALA A 69 -6.49 38.64 13.61
N GLY A 70 -6.54 37.31 13.57
CA GLY A 70 -5.93 36.42 14.55
C GLY A 70 -6.93 35.67 15.45
N VAL A 71 -6.46 34.60 16.10
CA VAL A 71 -7.22 33.91 17.15
C VAL A 71 -7.49 34.92 18.24
N ALA A 72 -8.77 35.22 18.50
CA ALA A 72 -9.17 36.14 19.54
C ALA A 72 -8.55 35.69 20.87
N ASN A 73 -7.77 36.58 21.50
CA ASN A 73 -7.11 36.31 22.76
C ASN A 73 -8.18 36.03 23.83
N GLU A 74 -8.01 34.96 24.60
CA GLU A 74 -8.88 34.56 25.72
C GLU A 74 -9.22 35.74 26.63
N VAL A 75 -8.22 36.53 27.03
CA VAL A 75 -8.37 37.69 27.90
C VAL A 75 -9.26 38.76 27.28
N ILE A 76 -9.17 38.96 25.95
CA ILE A 76 -9.99 39.94 25.23
C ILE A 76 -11.46 39.49 25.23
N LEU A 77 -11.70 38.20 24.93
CA LEU A 77 -13.06 37.64 24.91
C LEU A 77 -13.70 37.62 26.30
N GLU A 78 -12.95 37.29 27.34
CA GLU A 78 -13.42 37.37 28.73
C GLU A 78 -13.85 38.80 29.08
N ARG A 79 -13.00 39.79 28.77
CA ARG A 79 -13.28 41.21 29.04
C ARG A 79 -14.51 41.71 28.30
N LEU A 80 -14.67 41.35 27.03
CA LEU A 80 -15.86 41.69 26.23
C LEU A 80 -17.13 41.08 26.83
N VAL A 81 -17.11 39.77 27.14
CA VAL A 81 -18.27 39.07 27.70
C VAL A 81 -18.65 39.64 29.07
N SER A 82 -17.68 39.85 29.97
CA SER A 82 -17.93 40.42 31.29
C SER A 82 -18.46 41.86 31.20
N PHE A 83 -17.89 42.70 30.34
CA PHE A 83 -18.35 44.09 30.18
C PHE A 83 -19.81 44.17 29.73
N TYR A 84 -20.18 43.48 28.64
CA TYR A 84 -21.56 43.52 28.15
C TYR A 84 -22.55 42.88 29.12
N PHE A 85 -22.13 41.85 29.87
CA PHE A 85 -22.94 41.28 30.93
C PHE A 85 -23.17 42.26 32.09
N GLU A 86 -22.14 42.97 32.54
CA GLU A 86 -22.23 44.02 33.58
C GLU A 86 -23.18 45.15 33.16
N GLN A 87 -23.18 45.53 31.87
CA GLN A 87 -24.09 46.55 31.32
C GLN A 87 -25.53 46.05 31.11
N GLY A 88 -25.81 44.76 31.32
CA GLY A 88 -27.11 44.16 31.05
C GLY A 88 -27.41 43.89 29.57
N ASP A 89 -26.44 44.08 28.67
CA ASP A 89 -26.53 43.76 27.24
C ASP A 89 -26.27 42.26 27.01
N LYS A 90 -27.33 41.48 27.21
CA LYS A 90 -27.28 40.01 27.10
C LYS A 90 -26.99 39.53 25.68
N GLU A 91 -27.37 40.29 24.65
CA GLU A 91 -27.19 39.87 23.26
C GLU A 91 -25.73 40.01 22.83
N GLN A 92 -25.08 41.10 23.20
CA GLN A 92 -23.64 41.26 22.94
C GLN A 92 -22.80 40.28 23.75
N ALA A 93 -23.11 40.08 25.04
CA ALA A 93 -22.42 39.06 25.84
C ALA A 93 -22.56 37.65 25.21
N LYS A 94 -23.75 37.30 24.71
CA LYS A 94 -24.01 36.04 24.01
C LYS A 94 -23.28 35.95 22.66
N HIS A 95 -23.12 37.07 21.95
CA HIS A 95 -22.36 37.13 20.70
C HIS A 95 -20.89 36.75 20.92
N TYR A 96 -20.21 37.39 21.88
CA TYR A 96 -18.80 37.09 22.16
C TYR A 96 -18.58 35.70 22.79
N ARG A 97 -19.52 35.18 23.59
CA ARG A 97 -19.49 33.78 24.04
C ARG A 97 -19.52 32.80 22.87
N ARG A 98 -20.36 33.07 21.86
CA ARG A 98 -20.43 32.21 20.66
C ARG A 98 -19.12 32.21 19.90
N ILE A 99 -18.49 33.38 19.72
CA ILE A 99 -17.18 33.49 19.07
C ILE A 99 -16.14 32.67 19.85
N ALA A 100 -16.12 32.77 21.19
CA ALA A 100 -15.22 31.97 22.02
C ALA A 100 -15.45 30.45 21.84
N ILE A 101 -16.70 30.00 21.86
CA ILE A 101 -17.07 28.60 21.65
C ILE A 101 -16.68 28.09 20.25
N GLU A 102 -16.94 28.89 19.21
CA GLU A 102 -16.60 28.56 17.82
C GLU A 102 -15.08 28.46 17.60
N ASN A 103 -14.32 29.30 18.30
CA ASN A 103 -12.85 29.30 18.29
C ASN A 103 -12.24 28.26 19.24
N GLY A 104 -13.03 27.56 20.06
CA GLY A 104 -12.53 26.61 21.06
C GLY A 104 -11.76 27.27 22.21
N THR A 105 -12.02 28.54 22.49
CA THR A 105 -11.43 29.29 23.61
C THR A 105 -12.22 29.00 24.87
N ASP A 106 -11.53 28.60 25.94
CA ASP A 106 -12.14 28.45 27.26
C ASP A 106 -12.17 29.82 27.94
N LEU A 107 -13.29 30.18 28.56
CA LEU A 107 -13.40 31.46 29.27
C LEU A 107 -13.62 31.18 30.75
N THR A 108 -12.92 31.93 31.59
CA THR A 108 -13.09 31.94 33.05
C THR A 108 -13.92 33.17 33.45
N LEU A 109 -15.25 33.01 33.45
CA LEU A 109 -16.20 34.11 33.63
C LEU A 109 -16.72 34.20 35.07
N SER A 110 -16.58 35.37 35.67
CA SER A 110 -17.26 35.73 36.91
C SER A 110 -18.49 36.59 36.60
N PRO A 111 -19.65 36.38 37.26
CA PRO A 111 -19.93 35.42 38.34
C PRO A 111 -20.21 33.98 37.86
N ASP A 112 -20.24 33.00 38.78
CA ASP A 112 -20.47 31.56 38.49
C ASP A 112 -21.71 31.28 37.60
N SER A 113 -22.74 32.12 37.70
CA SER A 113 -23.95 31.99 36.86
C SER A 113 -23.66 32.24 35.37
N LEU A 114 -22.70 33.11 35.07
CA LEU A 114 -22.22 33.40 33.73
C LEU A 114 -21.39 32.22 33.21
N GLN A 115 -20.47 31.68 34.02
CA GLN A 115 -19.73 30.45 33.69
C GLN A 115 -20.67 29.28 33.39
N ALA A 116 -21.65 29.01 34.25
CA ALA A 116 -22.61 27.92 34.05
C ALA A 116 -23.49 28.09 32.80
N SER A 117 -23.71 29.33 32.34
CA SER A 117 -24.37 29.58 31.06
C SER A 117 -23.46 29.31 29.85
N PHE A 118 -22.19 29.69 29.95
CA PHE A 118 -21.18 29.44 28.93
C PHE A 118 -20.95 27.93 28.73
N GLU A 119 -20.76 27.17 29.82
CA GLU A 119 -20.54 25.71 29.73
C GLU A 119 -21.72 24.97 29.09
N ARG A 120 -22.97 25.40 29.37
CA ARG A 120 -24.16 24.83 28.73
C ARG A 120 -24.20 25.12 27.24
N GLU A 121 -23.87 26.35 26.83
CA GLU A 121 -23.79 26.74 25.42
C GLU A 121 -22.67 25.99 24.69
N LYS A 122 -21.47 25.89 25.31
CA LYS A 122 -20.32 25.14 24.80
C LYS A 122 -20.66 23.68 24.55
N LYS A 123 -21.25 23.01 25.55
CA LYS A 123 -21.70 21.62 25.43
C LYS A 123 -22.75 21.43 24.33
N ALA A 124 -23.71 22.36 24.22
CA ALA A 124 -24.73 22.31 23.17
C ALA A 124 -24.13 22.50 21.77
N TYR A 125 -23.17 23.42 21.61
CA TYR A 125 -22.44 23.62 20.37
C TYR A 125 -21.61 22.39 19.98
N GLU A 126 -20.85 21.81 20.92
CA GLU A 126 -20.08 20.59 20.68
C GLU A 126 -20.98 19.43 20.27
N ALA A 127 -22.11 19.23 20.94
CA ALA A 127 -23.10 18.22 20.57
C ALA A 127 -23.68 18.46 19.17
N ALA A 128 -24.00 19.71 18.81
CA ALA A 128 -24.48 20.06 17.48
C ALA A 128 -23.41 19.83 16.39
N LYS A 129 -22.15 20.19 16.67
CA LYS A 129 -21.00 19.95 15.79
C LYS A 129 -20.78 18.45 15.58
N GLN A 130 -20.83 17.65 16.64
CA GLN A 130 -20.75 16.18 16.54
C GLN A 130 -21.90 15.59 15.75
N ALA A 131 -23.14 16.05 15.97
CA ALA A 131 -24.31 15.60 15.21
C ALA A 131 -24.21 15.95 13.72
N GLN A 132 -23.67 17.13 13.39
CA GLN A 132 -23.43 17.53 12.00
C GLN A 132 -22.34 16.67 11.34
N GLN A 133 -21.23 16.40 12.05
CA GLN A 133 -20.18 15.51 11.56
C GLN A 133 -20.70 14.09 11.34
N GLU A 134 -21.53 13.57 12.23
CA GLU A 134 -22.14 12.25 12.10
C GLU A 134 -23.10 12.20 10.91
N LYS A 135 -23.92 13.24 10.71
CA LYS A 135 -24.78 13.38 9.53
C LYS A 135 -23.98 13.40 8.22
N GLU A 136 -22.86 14.12 8.19
CA GLU A 136 -21.96 14.17 7.03
C GLU A 136 -21.32 12.80 6.75
N LYS A 137 -20.88 12.09 7.79
CA LYS A 137 -20.40 10.70 7.67
C LYS A 137 -21.48 9.78 7.10
N GLN A 138 -22.71 9.86 7.59
CA GLN A 138 -23.83 9.06 7.08
C GLN A 138 -24.16 9.38 5.62
N ILE A 139 -24.13 10.66 5.22
CA ILE A 139 -24.28 11.07 3.82
C ILE A 139 -23.15 10.49 2.96
N ALA A 140 -21.91 10.53 3.44
CA ALA A 140 -20.76 9.98 2.73
C ALA A 140 -20.87 8.46 2.55
N ILE A 141 -21.26 7.72 3.60
CA ILE A 141 -21.51 6.27 3.55
C ILE A 141 -22.61 5.95 2.52
N ARG A 142 -23.73 6.68 2.56
CA ARG A 142 -24.83 6.48 1.60
C ARG A 142 -24.39 6.73 0.16
N LYS A 143 -23.61 7.80 -0.09
CA LYS A 143 -23.06 8.10 -1.41
C LYS A 143 -22.10 7.01 -1.90
N ALA A 144 -21.25 6.48 -1.02
CA ALA A 144 -20.35 5.37 -1.35
C ALA A 144 -21.14 4.11 -1.72
N GLN A 145 -22.15 3.74 -0.92
CA GLN A 145 -23.03 2.59 -1.21
C GLN A 145 -23.80 2.75 -2.53
N GLU A 146 -24.28 3.95 -2.83
CA GLU A 146 -24.94 4.25 -4.11
C GLU A 146 -23.97 4.12 -5.29
N GLN A 147 -22.75 4.62 -5.14
CA GLN A 147 -21.70 4.46 -6.15
C GLN A 147 -21.34 2.99 -6.38
N GLU A 148 -21.19 2.19 -5.32
CA GLU A 148 -20.97 0.74 -5.42
C GLU A 148 -22.12 0.04 -6.14
N ARG A 149 -23.38 0.38 -5.82
CA ARG A 149 -24.55 -0.15 -6.53
C ARG A 149 -24.54 0.19 -8.02
N ARG A 150 -24.19 1.43 -8.38
CA ARG A 150 -24.08 1.85 -9.79
C ARG A 150 -22.96 1.12 -10.53
N ILE A 151 -21.84 0.84 -9.87
CA ILE A 151 -20.75 0.04 -10.43
C ILE A 151 -21.22 -1.40 -10.63
N ALA A 152 -21.87 -2.01 -9.63
CA ALA A 152 -22.38 -3.38 -9.72
C ALA A 152 -23.44 -3.54 -10.83
N GLU A 153 -24.36 -2.58 -10.96
CA GLU A 153 -25.37 -2.58 -12.03
C GLU A 153 -24.71 -2.47 -13.42
N LYS A 154 -23.73 -1.57 -13.56
CA LYS A 154 -22.97 -1.44 -14.80
C LYS A 154 -22.21 -2.73 -15.15
N ASN A 155 -21.51 -3.32 -14.18
CA ASN A 155 -20.79 -4.58 -14.37
C ASN A 155 -21.74 -5.70 -14.79
N LYS A 156 -22.93 -5.77 -14.19
CA LYS A 156 -23.97 -6.72 -14.59
C LYS A 156 -24.40 -6.52 -16.06
N THR A 157 -24.66 -5.30 -16.48
CA THR A 157 -25.02 -5.00 -17.88
C THR A 157 -23.87 -5.30 -18.85
N ASP A 158 -22.63 -4.99 -18.48
CA ASP A 158 -21.44 -5.29 -19.29
C ASP A 158 -21.28 -6.82 -19.45
N LEU A 159 -21.53 -7.61 -18.39
CA LEU A 159 -21.51 -9.07 -18.42
C LEU A 159 -22.61 -9.67 -19.29
N GLU A 160 -23.85 -9.17 -19.18
CA GLU A 160 -24.97 -9.58 -20.04
C GLU A 160 -24.61 -9.35 -21.52
N ARG A 161 -24.11 -8.16 -21.85
CA ARG A 161 -23.65 -7.82 -23.20
C ARG A 161 -22.50 -8.72 -23.68
N ALA A 162 -21.55 -9.04 -22.81
CA ALA A 162 -20.45 -9.95 -23.16
C ALA A 162 -20.95 -11.37 -23.42
N ASN A 163 -21.95 -11.84 -22.66
CA ASN A 163 -22.60 -13.13 -22.87
C ASN A 163 -23.34 -13.17 -24.21
N ASP A 164 -24.04 -12.10 -24.57
CA ASP A 164 -24.72 -11.98 -25.87
C ASP A 164 -23.70 -12.04 -27.02
N PHE A 165 -22.60 -11.28 -26.93
CA PHE A 165 -21.51 -11.36 -27.91
C PHE A 165 -20.91 -12.76 -28.00
N TRP A 166 -20.76 -13.44 -26.87
CA TRP A 166 -20.26 -14.82 -26.86
C TRP A 166 -21.23 -15.77 -27.59
N ALA A 167 -22.53 -15.67 -27.32
CA ALA A 167 -23.57 -16.49 -27.95
C ALA A 167 -23.70 -16.23 -29.47
N GLU A 168 -23.49 -14.98 -29.90
CA GLU A 168 -23.47 -14.58 -31.31
C GLU A 168 -22.17 -14.98 -32.06
N GLY A 169 -21.20 -15.58 -31.37
CA GLY A 169 -19.90 -15.93 -31.95
C GLY A 169 -18.92 -14.76 -32.07
N LYS A 170 -19.26 -13.57 -31.57
CA LYS A 170 -18.40 -12.37 -31.48
C LYS A 170 -17.44 -12.47 -30.28
N ARG A 171 -16.63 -13.54 -30.28
CA ARG A 171 -15.77 -13.91 -29.13
C ARG A 171 -14.72 -12.84 -28.80
N ALA A 172 -14.16 -12.16 -29.81
CA ALA A 172 -13.16 -11.12 -29.58
C ALA A 172 -13.74 -9.90 -28.83
N GLU A 173 -14.97 -9.51 -29.14
CA GLU A 173 -15.70 -8.44 -28.47
C GLU A 173 -16.06 -8.82 -27.04
N ALA A 174 -16.53 -10.06 -26.82
CA ALA A 174 -16.81 -10.59 -25.49
C ALA A 174 -15.55 -10.60 -24.60
N VAL A 175 -14.42 -11.05 -25.14
CA VAL A 175 -13.13 -11.14 -24.42
C VAL A 175 -12.62 -9.77 -23.97
N LYS A 176 -12.84 -8.71 -24.75
CA LYS A 176 -12.48 -7.34 -24.32
C LYS A 176 -13.22 -6.94 -23.05
N ILE A 177 -14.49 -7.31 -22.94
CA ILE A 177 -15.31 -7.01 -21.75
C ILE A 177 -14.90 -7.93 -20.59
N TYR A 178 -14.81 -9.24 -20.83
CA TYR A 178 -14.39 -10.21 -19.80
C TYR A 178 -13.02 -9.89 -19.20
N SER A 179 -12.05 -9.49 -20.01
CA SER A 179 -10.69 -9.14 -19.53
C SER A 179 -10.70 -7.93 -18.61
N VAL A 180 -11.63 -6.99 -18.80
CA VAL A 180 -11.83 -5.87 -17.88
C VAL A 180 -12.55 -6.35 -16.62
N GLU A 181 -13.53 -7.24 -16.77
CA GLU A 181 -14.37 -7.68 -15.67
C GLU A 181 -13.64 -8.53 -14.63
N ILE A 182 -12.72 -9.41 -15.05
CA ILE A 182 -11.88 -10.20 -14.12
C ILE A 182 -10.98 -9.35 -13.22
N THR A 183 -10.80 -8.06 -13.53
CA THR A 183 -10.04 -7.12 -12.70
C THR A 183 -10.93 -6.29 -11.76
N ARG A 184 -12.25 -6.25 -12.01
CA ARG A 184 -13.21 -5.41 -11.28
C ARG A 184 -14.06 -6.20 -10.31
N THR A 185 -14.36 -7.44 -10.66
CA THR A 185 -15.30 -8.28 -9.94
C THR A 185 -14.56 -9.43 -9.29
N LYS A 186 -15.03 -9.81 -8.09
CA LYS A 186 -14.40 -10.86 -7.32
C LYS A 186 -14.46 -12.17 -8.11
N PRO A 187 -13.38 -12.94 -8.25
CA PRO A 187 -13.36 -14.10 -9.13
C PRO A 187 -14.42 -15.15 -8.80
N GLU A 188 -14.76 -15.34 -7.52
CA GLU A 188 -15.81 -16.24 -7.04
C GLU A 188 -17.22 -15.90 -7.55
N GLU A 189 -17.45 -14.66 -8.00
CA GLU A 189 -18.74 -14.22 -8.53
C GLU A 189 -18.88 -14.51 -10.04
N ILE A 190 -17.77 -14.80 -10.74
CA ILE A 190 -17.74 -14.93 -12.20
C ILE A 190 -16.88 -16.11 -12.72
N PRO A 191 -16.98 -17.33 -12.17
CA PRO A 191 -16.16 -18.48 -12.61
C PRO A 191 -16.31 -18.79 -14.10
N ALA A 192 -17.52 -18.66 -14.65
CA ALA A 192 -17.79 -18.87 -16.08
C ALA A 192 -17.03 -17.89 -17.01
N VAL A 193 -16.68 -16.70 -16.51
CA VAL A 193 -15.89 -15.72 -17.28
C VAL A 193 -14.45 -16.22 -17.44
N PHE A 194 -13.87 -16.78 -16.37
CA PHE A 194 -12.53 -17.37 -16.41
C PHE A 194 -12.46 -18.54 -17.39
N GLU A 195 -13.44 -19.42 -17.36
CA GLU A 195 -13.53 -20.55 -18.30
C GLU A 195 -13.53 -20.08 -19.75
N ARG A 196 -14.38 -19.10 -20.08
CA ARG A 196 -14.49 -18.53 -21.44
C ARG A 196 -13.20 -17.85 -21.90
N LEU A 197 -12.54 -17.10 -21.02
CA LEU A 197 -11.25 -16.48 -21.34
C LEU A 197 -10.17 -17.54 -21.60
N ILE A 198 -10.08 -18.58 -20.76
CA ILE A 198 -9.12 -19.68 -20.92
C ILE A 198 -9.36 -20.42 -22.23
N ILE A 199 -10.61 -20.77 -22.54
CA ILE A 199 -10.99 -21.39 -23.82
C ILE A 199 -10.53 -20.52 -24.99
N TYR A 200 -10.90 -19.22 -24.99
CA TYR A 200 -10.58 -18.33 -26.10
C TYR A 200 -9.06 -18.16 -26.31
N TYR A 201 -8.31 -17.91 -25.23
CA TYR A 201 -6.86 -17.72 -25.35
C TYR A 201 -6.15 -19.01 -25.74
N HIS A 202 -6.64 -20.17 -25.33
CA HIS A 202 -6.09 -21.47 -25.73
C HIS A 202 -6.32 -21.74 -27.23
N GLU A 203 -7.56 -21.56 -27.73
CA GLU A 203 -7.89 -21.72 -29.15
C GLU A 203 -7.02 -20.81 -30.05
N ASN A 204 -6.72 -19.59 -29.58
CA ASN A 204 -5.89 -18.62 -30.29
C ASN A 204 -4.38 -18.78 -30.02
N ARG A 205 -3.96 -19.88 -29.38
CA ARG A 205 -2.55 -20.20 -29.05
C ARG A 205 -1.83 -19.08 -28.27
N ASN A 206 -2.57 -18.30 -27.47
CA ASN A 206 -2.03 -17.23 -26.66
C ASN A 206 -1.72 -17.71 -25.24
N GLY A 207 -0.71 -18.57 -25.11
CA GLY A 207 -0.36 -19.21 -23.85
C GLY A 207 0.00 -18.23 -22.73
N GLU A 208 0.52 -17.04 -23.04
CA GLU A 208 0.80 -16.01 -22.02
C GLU A 208 -0.48 -15.51 -21.35
N GLN A 209 -1.53 -15.24 -22.14
CA GLN A 209 -2.80 -14.79 -21.59
C GLN A 209 -3.52 -15.92 -20.82
N VAL A 210 -3.44 -17.17 -21.30
CA VAL A 210 -3.99 -18.30 -20.53
C VAL A 210 -3.31 -18.38 -19.16
N ARG A 211 -1.97 -18.30 -19.10
CA ARG A 211 -1.22 -18.31 -17.82
C ARG A 211 -1.66 -17.20 -16.88
N LYS A 212 -1.85 -15.98 -17.37
CA LYS A 212 -2.33 -14.85 -16.56
C LYS A 212 -3.72 -15.14 -15.98
N VAL A 213 -4.65 -15.65 -16.79
CA VAL A 213 -6.02 -15.95 -16.34
C VAL A 213 -6.03 -17.12 -15.35
N VAL A 214 -5.25 -18.17 -15.60
CA VAL A 214 -5.08 -19.32 -14.68
C VAL A 214 -4.49 -18.89 -13.35
N GLN A 215 -3.47 -18.04 -13.36
CA GLN A 215 -2.89 -17.47 -12.14
C GLN A 215 -3.96 -16.74 -11.30
N ILE A 216 -4.75 -15.86 -11.92
CA ILE A 216 -5.80 -15.13 -11.20
C ILE A 216 -6.86 -16.10 -10.63
N ALA A 217 -7.27 -17.09 -11.43
CA ALA A 217 -8.23 -18.11 -10.99
C ALA A 217 -7.70 -18.92 -9.78
N TRP A 218 -6.44 -19.34 -9.82
CA TRP A 218 -5.82 -20.06 -8.71
C TRP A 218 -5.69 -19.21 -7.45
N GLN A 219 -5.30 -17.95 -7.58
CA GLN A 219 -5.20 -17.01 -6.44
C GLN A 219 -6.53 -16.82 -5.72
N ALA A 220 -7.64 -17.00 -6.44
CA ALA A 220 -8.99 -16.98 -5.89
C ALA A 220 -9.55 -18.37 -5.54
N ASP A 221 -8.69 -19.40 -5.50
CA ASP A 221 -9.05 -20.80 -5.22
C ASP A 221 -10.17 -21.36 -6.11
N LEU A 222 -10.27 -20.87 -7.35
CA LEU A 222 -11.21 -21.40 -8.34
C LEU A 222 -10.69 -22.73 -8.89
N ARG A 223 -11.47 -23.79 -8.73
CA ARG A 223 -11.23 -25.12 -9.33
C ARG A 223 -12.05 -25.25 -10.62
N LEU A 224 -11.52 -24.72 -11.72
CA LEU A 224 -12.21 -24.74 -13.01
C LEU A 224 -12.17 -26.14 -13.62
N LYS A 225 -13.24 -26.51 -14.33
CA LYS A 225 -13.34 -27.78 -15.07
C LYS A 225 -13.70 -27.49 -16.52
N PHE A 226 -13.04 -28.18 -17.43
CA PHE A 226 -13.21 -28.02 -18.87
C PHE A 226 -13.63 -29.34 -19.51
N ASP A 227 -14.56 -29.27 -20.46
CA ASP A 227 -15.02 -30.45 -21.22
C ASP A 227 -13.95 -31.00 -22.18
N SER A 228 -12.96 -30.18 -22.52
CA SER A 228 -11.84 -30.56 -23.39
C SER A 228 -10.70 -31.14 -22.57
N ASP A 229 -10.38 -32.42 -22.77
CA ASP A 229 -9.25 -33.10 -22.11
C ASP A 229 -7.92 -32.35 -22.32
N SER A 230 -7.67 -31.81 -23.52
CA SER A 230 -6.46 -31.04 -23.80
C SER A 230 -6.40 -29.72 -23.04
N LEU A 231 -7.55 -29.07 -22.86
CA LEU A 231 -7.64 -27.81 -22.11
C LEU A 231 -7.54 -28.06 -20.60
N GLN A 232 -8.19 -29.12 -20.12
CA GLN A 232 -8.10 -29.55 -18.73
C GLN A 232 -6.66 -29.91 -18.36
N ALA A 233 -5.98 -30.72 -19.19
CA ALA A 233 -4.58 -31.07 -18.99
C ALA A 233 -3.67 -29.82 -18.97
N PHE A 234 -3.90 -28.87 -19.88
CA PHE A 234 -3.15 -27.60 -19.89
C PHE A 234 -3.41 -26.78 -18.61
N TYR A 235 -4.67 -26.68 -18.17
CA TYR A 235 -5.04 -25.97 -16.96
C TYR A 235 -4.42 -26.60 -15.71
N ASP A 236 -4.47 -27.92 -15.58
CA ASP A 236 -3.90 -28.66 -14.45
C ASP A 236 -2.38 -28.48 -14.40
N GLU A 237 -1.71 -28.53 -15.56
CA GLU A 237 -0.27 -28.32 -15.68
C GLU A 237 0.16 -26.90 -15.25
N GLU A 238 -0.52 -25.86 -15.76
CA GLU A 238 -0.21 -24.47 -15.39
C GLU A 238 -0.59 -24.16 -13.92
N SER A 239 -1.68 -24.75 -13.42
CA SER A 239 -2.08 -24.63 -12.02
C SER A 239 -1.08 -25.29 -11.07
N ALA A 240 -0.53 -26.44 -11.44
CA ALA A 240 0.53 -27.12 -10.70
C ALA A 240 1.83 -26.30 -10.69
N ALA A 241 2.22 -25.73 -11.84
CA ALA A 241 3.38 -24.86 -11.95
C ALA A 241 3.24 -23.60 -11.08
N TYR A 242 2.04 -23.00 -11.04
CA TYR A 242 1.77 -21.85 -10.19
C TYR A 242 1.82 -22.22 -8.70
N ARG A 243 1.19 -23.35 -8.30
CA ARG A 243 1.25 -23.86 -6.93
C ARG A 243 2.70 -24.03 -6.48
N LEU A 244 3.53 -24.68 -7.29
CA LEU A 244 4.95 -24.87 -6.99
C LEU A 244 5.66 -23.53 -6.73
N ARG A 245 5.49 -22.55 -7.61
CA ARG A 245 6.12 -21.23 -7.43
C ARG A 245 5.66 -20.55 -6.15
N SER A 246 4.35 -20.55 -5.90
CA SER A 246 3.75 -19.94 -4.71
C SER A 246 4.26 -20.59 -3.42
N ASP A 247 4.32 -21.92 -3.37
CA ASP A 247 4.81 -22.67 -2.21
C ASP A 247 6.29 -22.40 -1.96
N LEU A 248 7.11 -22.38 -3.01
CA LEU A 248 8.53 -22.05 -2.91
C LEU A 248 8.74 -20.58 -2.49
N GLU A 249 8.03 -19.62 -3.08
CA GLU A 249 8.13 -18.20 -2.71
C GLU A 249 7.75 -17.97 -1.24
N LYS A 250 6.73 -18.67 -0.75
CA LYS A 250 6.35 -18.63 0.67
C LYS A 250 7.43 -19.22 1.57
N GLN A 251 8.05 -20.32 1.16
CA GLN A 251 9.05 -21.03 1.96
C GLN A 251 10.43 -20.33 1.97
N PHE A 252 10.81 -19.72 0.86
CA PHE A 252 12.15 -19.16 0.60
C PHE A 252 12.12 -17.63 0.38
N LYS A 253 11.12 -16.94 0.92
CA LYS A 253 10.86 -15.50 0.73
C LYS A 253 12.10 -14.61 0.88
N ASP A 254 12.96 -14.93 1.84
CA ASP A 254 14.13 -14.10 2.21
C ASP A 254 15.44 -14.59 1.58
N GLN A 255 15.38 -15.52 0.62
CA GLN A 255 16.56 -16.21 0.03
C GLN A 255 16.78 -15.86 -1.45
N GLY A 256 16.31 -14.71 -1.93
CA GLY A 256 16.53 -14.28 -3.32
C GLY A 256 16.05 -15.32 -4.34
N LEU A 257 14.96 -16.03 -4.03
CA LEU A 257 14.46 -17.14 -4.83
C LEU A 257 14.10 -16.69 -6.25
N LEU A 258 14.57 -17.45 -7.24
CA LEU A 258 14.15 -17.38 -8.63
C LEU A 258 13.77 -18.78 -9.11
N VAL A 259 12.55 -18.93 -9.64
CA VAL A 259 12.04 -20.21 -10.16
C VAL A 259 11.68 -20.05 -11.63
N GLU A 260 12.33 -20.81 -12.49
CA GLU A 260 11.98 -20.93 -13.90
C GLU A 260 11.39 -22.31 -14.17
N ILE A 261 10.24 -22.36 -14.85
CA ILE A 261 9.58 -23.61 -15.23
C ILE A 261 9.38 -23.56 -16.74
N ASN A 262 10.06 -24.45 -17.45
CA ASN A 262 10.12 -24.48 -18.90
C ASN A 262 9.68 -25.86 -19.42
N ASN A 263 9.32 -25.95 -20.70
CA ASN A 263 9.05 -27.24 -21.34
C ASN A 263 10.36 -27.99 -21.58
N HIS A 264 10.36 -29.30 -21.32
CA HIS A 264 11.51 -30.15 -21.56
C HIS A 264 11.72 -30.38 -23.06
N ALA A 265 12.89 -30.03 -23.58
CA ALA A 265 13.18 -30.09 -25.02
C ALA A 265 13.10 -31.51 -25.61
N GLN A 266 13.51 -32.52 -24.82
CA GLN A 266 13.59 -33.93 -25.27
C GLN A 266 12.44 -34.82 -24.78
N MET A 267 11.63 -34.35 -23.82
CA MET A 267 10.58 -35.15 -23.18
C MET A 267 9.26 -34.38 -23.29
N PRO A 268 8.50 -34.56 -24.39
CA PRO A 268 7.25 -33.85 -24.60
C PRO A 268 6.29 -33.97 -23.40
N GLY A 269 5.72 -32.86 -22.97
CA GLY A 269 4.79 -32.81 -21.83
C GLY A 269 5.44 -32.84 -20.45
N LYS A 270 6.77 -32.95 -20.35
CA LYS A 270 7.48 -32.78 -19.07
C LYS A 270 8.06 -31.37 -18.91
N LYS A 271 8.24 -30.94 -17.66
CA LYS A 271 8.84 -29.64 -17.32
C LYS A 271 10.31 -29.76 -16.88
N VAL A 272 11.09 -28.72 -17.17
CA VAL A 272 12.40 -28.44 -16.58
C VAL A 272 12.20 -27.32 -15.56
N ILE A 273 12.61 -27.58 -14.32
CA ILE A 273 12.47 -26.66 -13.20
C ILE A 273 13.87 -26.19 -12.80
N LEU A 274 14.15 -24.90 -12.94
CA LEU A 274 15.40 -24.30 -12.49
C LEU A 274 15.10 -23.46 -11.27
N VAL A 275 15.72 -23.79 -10.14
CA VAL A 275 15.58 -23.05 -8.89
C VAL A 275 16.91 -22.42 -8.55
N ARG A 276 16.94 -21.10 -8.37
CA ARG A 276 18.11 -20.37 -7.86
C ARG A 276 17.73 -19.76 -6.54
N LEU A 277 18.59 -19.92 -5.54
CA LEU A 277 18.39 -19.33 -4.23
C LEU A 277 19.72 -19.05 -3.54
N GLU A 278 19.64 -18.25 -2.50
CA GLU A 278 20.72 -17.93 -1.58
C GLU A 278 20.58 -18.82 -0.34
N PHE A 279 21.60 -19.60 -0.03
CA PHE A 279 21.58 -20.39 1.20
C PHE A 279 21.71 -19.48 2.41
N ARG A 280 20.98 -19.83 3.47
CA ARG A 280 20.99 -19.04 4.71
C ARG A 280 22.34 -19.09 5.39
N ASP A 281 22.81 -17.93 5.81
CA ASP A 281 23.95 -17.82 6.71
C ASP A 281 23.56 -18.39 8.09
N ASN A 282 24.47 -19.15 8.69
CA ASN A 282 24.28 -19.82 9.96
C ASN A 282 25.58 -19.74 10.78
N LEU A 283 25.46 -19.96 12.09
CA LEU A 283 26.55 -19.80 13.07
C LEU A 283 27.84 -20.58 12.75
N THR A 284 27.76 -21.68 12.01
CA THR A 284 28.91 -22.52 11.64
C THR A 284 28.81 -23.03 10.21
N ASN A 285 29.95 -23.34 9.57
CA ASN A 285 30.00 -23.93 8.24
C ASN A 285 29.19 -25.24 8.13
N SER A 286 29.23 -26.09 9.16
CA SER A 286 28.44 -27.32 9.18
C SER A 286 26.94 -27.06 9.18
N MET A 287 26.48 -26.00 9.89
CA MET A 287 25.07 -25.60 9.87
C MET A 287 24.66 -24.99 8.52
N ILE A 288 25.55 -24.23 7.87
CA ILE A 288 25.30 -23.69 6.53
C ILE A 288 25.09 -24.85 5.54
N LYS A 289 25.97 -25.86 5.56
CA LYS A 289 25.87 -27.04 4.69
C LYS A 289 24.62 -27.86 4.98
N PHE A 290 24.29 -28.05 6.25
CA PHE A 290 23.06 -28.73 6.64
C PHE A 290 21.81 -27.96 6.16
N GLY A 291 21.80 -26.64 6.33
CA GLY A 291 20.75 -25.76 5.81
C GLY A 291 20.61 -25.88 4.29
N ALA A 292 21.72 -25.87 3.55
CA ALA A 292 21.72 -26.06 2.10
C ALA A 292 21.13 -27.42 1.68
N LYS A 293 21.48 -28.51 2.38
CA LYS A 293 20.88 -29.83 2.13
C LYS A 293 19.38 -29.81 2.40
N SER A 294 18.95 -29.19 3.50
CA SER A 294 17.54 -29.04 3.86
C SER A 294 16.77 -28.24 2.81
N ASP A 295 17.32 -27.12 2.35
CA ASP A 295 16.72 -26.28 1.32
C ASP A 295 16.52 -27.06 0.00
N VAL A 296 17.55 -27.79 -0.45
CA VAL A 296 17.44 -28.64 -1.65
C VAL A 296 16.37 -29.73 -1.46
N ALA A 297 16.39 -30.45 -0.33
CA ALA A 297 15.40 -31.49 -0.05
C ALA A 297 13.96 -30.93 -0.02
N ASN A 298 13.79 -29.75 0.56
CA ASN A 298 12.51 -29.04 0.60
C ASN A 298 12.02 -28.63 -0.79
N ILE A 299 12.91 -28.13 -1.65
CA ILE A 299 12.58 -27.82 -3.05
C ILE A 299 12.10 -29.08 -3.77
N LEU A 300 12.83 -30.19 -3.66
CA LEU A 300 12.47 -31.44 -4.32
C LEU A 300 11.14 -32.00 -3.81
N LYS A 301 10.87 -31.86 -2.51
CA LYS A 301 9.58 -32.22 -1.91
C LYS A 301 8.44 -31.36 -2.46
N ALA A 302 8.62 -30.05 -2.53
CA ALA A 302 7.64 -29.14 -3.13
C ALA A 302 7.37 -29.49 -4.61
N VAL A 303 8.41 -29.84 -5.37
CA VAL A 303 8.25 -30.34 -6.75
C VAL A 303 7.39 -31.60 -6.77
N ALA A 304 7.68 -32.58 -5.91
CA ALA A 304 6.91 -33.83 -5.84
C ALA A 304 5.43 -33.61 -5.47
N GLU A 305 5.16 -32.69 -4.54
CA GLU A 305 3.81 -32.40 -4.03
C GLU A 305 3.01 -31.46 -4.95
N SER A 306 3.68 -30.71 -5.85
CA SER A 306 3.03 -29.72 -6.70
C SER A 306 2.07 -30.31 -7.73
N GLY A 307 2.30 -31.55 -8.17
CA GLY A 307 1.62 -32.19 -9.30
C GLY A 307 2.19 -31.81 -10.67
N VAL A 308 3.29 -31.04 -10.73
CA VAL A 308 3.97 -30.74 -11.99
C VAL A 308 4.54 -32.03 -12.58
N ASN A 309 4.29 -32.27 -13.86
CA ASN A 309 4.91 -33.38 -14.60
C ASN A 309 6.41 -33.09 -14.83
N CYS A 310 7.22 -33.30 -13.81
CA CYS A 310 8.63 -32.96 -13.79
C CYS A 310 9.46 -33.95 -14.64
N GLY A 311 10.25 -33.41 -15.57
CA GLY A 311 11.31 -34.15 -16.27
C GLY A 311 12.65 -34.00 -15.56
N GLU A 312 12.98 -32.77 -15.17
CA GLU A 312 14.25 -32.44 -14.54
C GLU A 312 14.06 -31.24 -13.58
N THR A 313 14.73 -31.27 -12.43
CA THR A 313 14.89 -30.13 -11.53
C THR A 313 16.37 -29.86 -11.30
N THR A 314 16.82 -28.63 -11.55
CA THR A 314 18.19 -28.19 -11.19
C THR A 314 18.12 -27.09 -10.15
N VAL A 315 18.81 -27.29 -9.03
CA VAL A 315 18.92 -26.31 -7.95
C VAL A 315 20.32 -25.67 -7.97
N PHE A 316 20.36 -24.34 -7.99
CA PHE A 316 21.55 -23.52 -7.87
C PHE A 316 21.51 -22.76 -6.55
N GLY A 317 22.33 -23.20 -5.60
CA GLY A 317 22.51 -22.53 -4.32
C GLY A 317 23.72 -21.60 -4.37
N SER A 318 23.52 -20.35 -4.00
CA SER A 318 24.59 -19.35 -3.87
C SER A 318 24.84 -18.99 -2.42
N PHE A 319 26.09 -18.61 -2.11
CA PHE A 319 26.50 -18.21 -0.77
C PHE A 319 27.63 -17.16 -0.85
N PRO A 320 27.67 -16.16 0.04
CA PRO A 320 28.79 -15.22 0.13
C PRO A 320 30.08 -15.94 0.56
N LEU A 321 31.13 -15.85 -0.25
CA LEU A 321 32.45 -16.37 0.07
C LEU A 321 33.43 -15.23 0.30
N ALA A 322 34.15 -15.28 1.41
CA ALA A 322 35.20 -14.32 1.72
C ALA A 322 36.53 -14.77 1.09
N ASP A 323 37.20 -13.87 0.37
CA ASP A 323 38.56 -14.09 -0.10
C ASP A 323 39.59 -13.95 1.04
N LYS A 324 40.86 -14.25 0.74
CA LYS A 324 41.96 -14.14 1.73
C LYS A 324 42.24 -12.71 2.21
N TYR A 325 41.63 -11.70 1.57
CA TYR A 325 41.74 -10.29 1.92
C TYR A 325 40.49 -9.76 2.66
N GLY A 326 39.47 -10.61 2.87
CA GLY A 326 38.22 -10.27 3.55
C GLY A 326 37.14 -9.68 2.65
N ASN A 327 37.30 -9.66 1.33
CA ASN A 327 36.24 -9.27 0.40
C ASN A 327 35.22 -10.40 0.25
N SER A 328 33.93 -10.09 0.32
CA SER A 328 32.86 -11.08 0.21
C SER A 328 32.12 -10.91 -1.11
N GLU A 329 32.08 -11.97 -1.92
CA GLU A 329 31.31 -12.03 -3.16
C GLU A 329 30.36 -13.23 -3.17
N LYS A 330 29.19 -13.04 -3.79
CA LYS A 330 28.16 -14.07 -3.88
C LYS A 330 28.46 -14.99 -5.05
N GLU A 331 28.72 -16.26 -4.75
CA GLU A 331 29.03 -17.28 -5.77
C GLU A 331 28.09 -18.47 -5.68
N VAL A 332 27.89 -19.18 -6.79
CA VAL A 332 27.19 -20.48 -6.77
C VAL A 332 28.09 -21.49 -6.07
N VAL A 333 27.61 -22.06 -4.96
CA VAL A 333 28.35 -23.05 -4.16
C VAL A 333 27.84 -24.46 -4.37
N VAL A 334 26.59 -24.63 -4.81
CA VAL A 334 25.99 -25.93 -5.14
C VAL A 334 25.20 -25.81 -6.44
N LYS A 335 25.40 -26.77 -7.33
CA LYS A 335 24.53 -27.07 -8.47
C LYS A 335 24.19 -28.55 -8.44
N ALA A 336 22.91 -28.89 -8.23
CA ALA A 336 22.46 -30.27 -8.18
C ALA A 336 21.27 -30.47 -9.12
N THR A 337 21.33 -31.51 -9.96
CA THR A 337 20.30 -31.85 -10.95
C THR A 337 19.69 -33.20 -10.60
N TYR A 338 18.34 -33.25 -10.64
CA TYR A 338 17.51 -34.38 -10.28
C TYR A 338 16.53 -34.70 -11.42
N SER A 339 16.42 -35.96 -11.82
CA SER A 339 15.34 -36.39 -12.71
C SER A 339 14.00 -36.46 -11.96
N GLY A 340 12.90 -36.26 -12.68
CA GLY A 340 11.56 -36.45 -12.12
C GLY A 340 11.33 -37.86 -11.57
N GLU A 341 11.96 -38.87 -12.16
CA GLU A 341 11.89 -40.27 -11.70
C GLU A 341 12.61 -40.47 -10.37
N THR A 342 13.77 -39.83 -10.19
CA THR A 342 14.48 -39.83 -8.91
C THR A 342 13.66 -39.14 -7.84
N ILE A 343 13.09 -37.97 -8.12
CA ILE A 343 12.21 -37.24 -7.18
C ILE A 343 11.02 -38.10 -6.75
N ALA A 344 10.37 -38.79 -7.70
CA ALA A 344 9.21 -39.63 -7.43
C ALA A 344 9.52 -40.89 -6.59
N ARG A 345 10.78 -41.37 -6.59
CA ARG A 345 11.21 -42.54 -5.80
C ARG A 345 11.54 -42.21 -4.34
N ILE A 346 11.62 -40.93 -3.97
CA ILE A 346 12.00 -40.52 -2.62
C ILE A 346 10.87 -40.85 -1.64
N ASN A 347 11.19 -41.62 -0.59
CA ASN A 347 10.30 -41.78 0.56
C ASN A 347 10.44 -40.58 1.51
N TRP A 348 9.66 -39.52 1.28
CA TRP A 348 9.73 -38.26 2.06
C TRP A 348 9.50 -38.41 3.56
N SER A 349 8.83 -39.47 4.02
CA SER A 349 8.60 -39.71 5.45
C SER A 349 9.84 -40.14 6.23
N GLY A 350 10.81 -40.76 5.54
CA GLY A 350 12.03 -41.29 6.12
C GLY A 350 13.29 -40.89 5.36
N PHE A 351 13.21 -39.85 4.53
CA PHE A 351 14.34 -39.41 3.72
C PHE A 351 15.44 -38.80 4.60
N LEU A 352 16.66 -39.34 4.50
CA LEU A 352 17.83 -38.81 5.19
C LEU A 352 18.39 -37.65 4.39
N LEU A 353 18.44 -36.46 5.00
CA LEU A 353 18.94 -35.23 4.36
C LEU A 353 20.37 -35.38 3.80
N ASP A 354 21.20 -36.21 4.44
CA ASP A 354 22.57 -36.43 3.98
C ASP A 354 22.66 -37.06 2.60
N ASN A 355 21.62 -37.80 2.19
CA ASN A 355 21.56 -38.47 0.90
C ASN A 355 21.15 -37.54 -0.25
N VAL A 356 20.77 -36.28 0.03
CA VAL A 356 20.20 -35.37 -0.97
C VAL A 356 21.12 -35.15 -2.15
N TYR A 357 22.43 -35.06 -1.95
CA TYR A 357 23.39 -34.93 -3.05
C TYR A 357 23.82 -36.26 -3.66
N GLU A 358 23.70 -37.36 -2.92
CA GLU A 358 24.07 -38.70 -3.40
C GLU A 358 23.10 -39.25 -4.44
N ILE A 359 21.82 -38.90 -4.33
CA ILE A 359 20.79 -39.33 -5.27
C ILE A 359 20.71 -38.47 -6.53
N ALA A 360 21.47 -37.37 -6.61
CA ALA A 360 21.47 -36.47 -7.75
C ALA A 360 22.12 -37.14 -8.97
N GLU A 361 21.53 -36.99 -10.16
CA GLU A 361 22.15 -37.42 -11.42
C GLU A 361 23.43 -36.62 -11.73
N SER A 362 23.49 -35.38 -11.25
CA SER A 362 24.69 -34.54 -11.35
C SER A 362 24.76 -33.59 -10.18
N VAL A 363 25.92 -33.53 -9.53
CA VAL A 363 26.21 -32.56 -8.48
C VAL A 363 27.58 -31.93 -8.69
N TRP A 364 27.60 -30.60 -8.61
CA TRP A 364 28.82 -29.82 -8.50
C TRP A 364 28.75 -29.00 -7.22
N MET A 365 29.82 -29.06 -6.43
CA MET A 365 29.99 -28.26 -5.22
C MET A 365 31.29 -27.47 -5.30
N HIS A 366 31.23 -26.20 -4.89
CA HIS A 366 32.42 -25.37 -4.72
C HIS A 366 33.34 -25.99 -3.65
N PRO A 367 34.68 -25.94 -3.78
CA PRO A 367 35.61 -26.54 -2.81
C PRO A 367 35.33 -26.16 -1.34
N ALA A 368 34.97 -24.91 -1.07
CA ALA A 368 34.59 -24.45 0.28
C ALA A 368 33.37 -25.18 0.88
N PHE A 369 32.56 -25.84 0.05
CA PHE A 369 31.36 -26.58 0.43
C PHE A 369 31.53 -28.10 0.47
N ARG A 370 32.70 -28.66 0.07
CA ARG A 370 32.88 -30.10 -0.12
C ARG A 370 33.01 -30.94 1.17
N ASP A 371 33.51 -30.37 2.28
CA ASP A 371 33.73 -31.11 3.54
C ASP A 371 33.16 -30.43 4.78
#